data_AF-A0A287DAC3-F1
#
_entry.id   AF-A0A287DAC3-F1
#
_cell.length_a   1.000
_cell.length_b   1.000
_cell.length_c   1.000
_cell.angle_alpha   90.00
_cell.angle_beta   90.00
_cell.angle_gamma   90.00
#
_symmetry.space_group_name_H-M   'P 1'
#
loop_
_entity.id
_entity.type
_entity.pdbx_description
1 polymer ?
#
loop_
_entity_poly.entity_id
_entity_poly.type
_entity_poly.pdbx_seq_one_letter_code
_entity_poly.pdbx_strand_id
1 'polypeptide(L)'
;YEQWGKLTDCVVMRDPASKRSRGFGFVTFSSKAEVDVIMAARLHSTDGRVVEPKPAVAREESGKQGAPVTVKKLFVGGIREDTEEHHLRDYFEEYGKIDTIEITTDRQSGKKRGFGLVTFDDYDPVDKIVLQKYHTINGHNAEVRKALSRQEMQKVQILVMEEEEEAMVVEDLAMETGVGAMEVVMTTMEEEIMEVEVIMIFEIITSNLLNIV
;
A
#
# COMPACT_ATOMS: atom_id res chain seq x y z
N TYR A 1 14.40 -18.63 -4.19
CA TYR A 1 14.01 -17.87 -2.99
C TYR A 1 14.30 -18.60 -1.67
N GLU A 2 14.41 -19.94 -1.66
CA GLU A 2 14.75 -20.72 -0.45
C GLU A 2 16.08 -20.35 0.22
N GLN A 3 17.03 -19.75 -0.52
CA GLN A 3 18.29 -19.28 0.05
C GLN A 3 18.14 -18.12 1.06
N TRP A 4 16.97 -17.48 1.14
CA TRP A 4 16.68 -16.38 2.06
C TRP A 4 15.70 -16.74 3.19
N GLY A 5 15.16 -17.95 3.19
CA GLY A 5 14.17 -18.38 4.18
C GLY A 5 13.40 -19.62 3.76
N LYS A 6 12.65 -20.19 4.70
CA LYS A 6 11.79 -21.35 4.43
C LYS A 6 10.53 -20.90 3.68
N LEU A 7 10.35 -21.43 2.47
CA LEU A 7 9.13 -21.26 1.70
C LEU A 7 8.05 -22.22 2.19
N THR A 8 6.84 -21.70 2.40
CA THR A 8 5.63 -22.48 2.67
C THR A 8 4.82 -22.72 1.40
N ASP A 9 4.89 -21.80 0.43
CA ASP A 9 4.27 -21.96 -0.88
C ASP A 9 5.07 -21.21 -1.97
N CYS A 10 4.96 -21.67 -3.22
CA CYS A 10 5.49 -20.96 -4.38
C CYS A 10 4.71 -21.30 -5.65
N VAL A 11 4.26 -20.27 -6.37
CA VAL A 11 3.46 -20.44 -7.59
C VAL A 11 3.93 -19.49 -8.69
N VAL A 12 4.15 -20.02 -9.90
CA VAL A 12 4.36 -19.19 -11.09
C VAL A 12 3.05 -19.09 -11.85
N MET A 13 2.56 -17.86 -12.04
CA MET A 13 1.31 -17.65 -12.75
C MET A 13 1.49 -17.95 -14.22
N ARG A 14 0.64 -18.83 -14.76
CA ARG A 14 0.67 -19.30 -16.13
C ARG A 14 -0.68 -19.09 -16.79
N ASP A 15 -0.66 -18.83 -18.09
CA ASP A 15 -1.86 -18.79 -18.89
C ASP A 15 -2.56 -20.17 -18.86
N PRO A 16 -3.87 -20.26 -18.54
CA PRO A 16 -4.55 -21.54 -18.35
C PRO A 16 -4.55 -22.42 -19.60
N ALA A 17 -4.63 -21.82 -20.79
CA ALA A 17 -4.70 -22.52 -22.07
C ALA A 17 -3.32 -22.90 -22.61
N SER A 18 -2.43 -21.93 -22.78
CA SER A 18 -1.10 -22.11 -23.39
C SER A 18 -0.03 -22.60 -22.41
N LYS A 19 -0.32 -22.59 -21.09
CA LYS A 19 0.63 -22.90 -20.00
C LYS A 19 1.89 -22.02 -19.97
N ARG A 20 1.92 -20.96 -20.77
CA ARG A 20 3.01 -19.99 -20.83
C ARG A 20 3.05 -19.17 -19.54
N SER A 21 4.23 -18.90 -19.02
CA SER A 21 4.38 -18.01 -17.85
C SER A 21 3.85 -16.61 -18.19
N ARG A 22 3.11 -16.03 -17.24
CA ARG A 22 2.62 -14.65 -17.30
C ARG A 22 3.69 -13.62 -16.90
N GLY A 23 4.90 -14.07 -16.60
CA GLY A 23 6.00 -13.19 -16.20
C GLY A 23 5.93 -12.69 -14.76
N PHE A 24 5.10 -13.32 -13.94
CA PHE A 24 5.07 -13.10 -12.49
C PHE A 24 4.70 -14.38 -11.73
N GLY A 25 4.96 -14.37 -10.44
CA GLY A 25 4.66 -15.47 -9.54
C GLY A 25 4.62 -14.99 -8.10
N PHE A 26 4.19 -15.88 -7.22
CA PHE A 26 4.11 -15.63 -5.81
C PHE A 26 4.99 -16.60 -5.03
N VAL A 27 5.57 -16.12 -3.94
CA VAL A 27 6.20 -16.97 -2.93
C VAL A 27 5.64 -16.60 -1.56
N THR A 28 5.52 -17.61 -0.72
CA THR A 28 5.07 -17.47 0.66
C THR A 28 6.16 -17.95 1.59
N PHE A 29 6.57 -17.09 2.53
CA PHE A 29 7.58 -17.42 3.52
C PHE A 29 6.96 -17.89 4.83
N SER A 30 7.75 -18.57 5.65
CA SER A 30 7.32 -19.01 6.97
C SER A 30 7.25 -17.89 8.01
N SER A 31 7.92 -16.77 7.76
CA SER A 31 7.93 -15.62 8.66
C SER A 31 8.10 -14.28 7.93
N LYS A 32 7.58 -13.22 8.54
CA LYS A 32 7.76 -11.85 8.06
C LYS A 32 9.23 -11.41 8.02
N ALA A 33 10.06 -11.87 8.96
CA ALA A 33 11.48 -11.52 8.97
C ALA A 33 12.21 -11.97 7.69
N GLU A 34 11.86 -13.13 7.13
CA GLU A 34 12.41 -13.61 5.86
C GLU A 34 12.01 -12.72 4.68
N VAL A 35 10.77 -12.22 4.70
CA VAL A 35 10.28 -11.24 3.71
C VAL A 35 11.09 -9.94 3.78
N ASP A 36 11.30 -9.41 4.99
CA ASP A 36 12.04 -8.16 5.18
C ASP A 36 13.50 -8.28 4.67
N VAL A 37 14.14 -9.43 4.87
CA VAL A 37 15.49 -9.73 4.33
C VAL A 37 15.51 -9.69 2.79
N ILE A 38 14.48 -10.23 2.14
CA ILE A 38 14.40 -10.25 0.67
C ILE A 38 14.10 -8.87 0.11
N MET A 39 13.21 -8.12 0.76
CA MET A 39 12.92 -6.75 0.36
C MET A 39 14.16 -5.85 0.51
N ALA A 40 15.02 -6.12 1.49
CA ALA A 40 16.31 -5.45 1.66
C ALA A 40 17.39 -5.90 0.65
N ALA A 41 17.30 -7.13 0.13
CA ALA A 41 18.28 -7.69 -0.80
C ALA A 41 17.99 -7.38 -2.29
N ARG A 42 17.02 -6.49 -2.58
CA ARG A 42 16.66 -6.06 -3.95
C ARG A 42 17.84 -5.43 -4.71
N LEU A 43 17.94 -5.58 -6.04
CA LEU A 43 17.13 -6.40 -6.96
C LEU A 43 17.62 -7.86 -7.04
N HIS A 44 16.70 -8.77 -7.38
CA HIS A 44 16.98 -10.21 -7.44
C HIS A 44 17.13 -10.69 -8.89
N SER A 45 17.79 -11.83 -9.08
CA SER A 45 17.84 -12.52 -10.38
C SER A 45 17.35 -13.96 -10.28
N THR A 46 16.44 -14.33 -11.18
CA THR A 46 15.94 -15.69 -11.35
C THR A 46 16.04 -16.05 -12.83
N ASP A 47 16.70 -17.17 -13.16
CA ASP A 47 16.90 -17.66 -14.52
C ASP A 47 17.51 -16.62 -15.49
N GLY A 48 18.45 -15.80 -14.97
CA GLY A 48 19.09 -14.73 -15.73
C GLY A 48 18.20 -13.53 -16.02
N ARG A 49 16.98 -13.49 -15.46
CA ARG A 49 16.07 -12.34 -15.51
C ARG A 49 16.12 -11.59 -14.19
N VAL A 50 16.12 -10.26 -14.26
CA VAL A 50 15.96 -9.42 -13.08
C VAL A 50 14.49 -9.46 -12.67
N VAL A 51 14.26 -9.81 -11.42
CA VAL A 51 12.92 -9.85 -10.82
C VAL A 51 12.88 -8.88 -9.65
N GLU A 52 11.76 -8.17 -9.53
CA GLU A 52 11.53 -7.26 -8.43
C GLU A 52 10.55 -7.89 -7.43
N PRO A 53 11.00 -8.23 -6.21
CA PRO A 53 10.12 -8.55 -5.09
C PRO A 53 9.22 -7.36 -4.77
N LYS A 54 7.92 -7.62 -4.67
CA LYS A 54 6.93 -6.69 -4.11
C LYS A 54 6.11 -7.41 -3.05
N PRO A 55 5.70 -6.73 -1.97
CA PRO A 55 4.72 -7.29 -1.03
C PRO A 55 3.44 -7.61 -1.80
N ALA A 56 2.81 -8.78 -1.57
CA ALA A 56 1.53 -9.03 -2.19
C ALA A 56 0.43 -8.28 -1.45
N VAL A 57 -0.34 -7.52 -2.22
CA VAL A 57 -1.59 -6.92 -1.78
C VAL A 57 -2.70 -7.95 -1.86
N ALA A 58 -3.59 -7.95 -0.87
CA ALA A 58 -4.81 -8.74 -0.91
C ALA A 58 -5.66 -8.31 -2.12
N ARG A 59 -6.31 -9.28 -2.76
CA ARG A 59 -7.08 -9.05 -3.99
C ARG A 59 -8.22 -8.04 -3.80
N GLU A 60 -8.77 -7.92 -2.59
CA GLU A 60 -9.79 -6.92 -2.23
C GLU A 60 -9.24 -5.48 -2.16
N GLU A 61 -7.99 -5.30 -1.73
CA GLU A 61 -7.31 -3.98 -1.73
C GLU A 61 -6.95 -3.52 -3.15
N SER A 62 -7.00 -4.42 -4.14
CA SER A 62 -6.81 -4.06 -5.55
C SER A 62 -8.03 -3.31 -6.12
N GLY A 63 -9.19 -3.41 -5.47
CA GLY A 63 -10.43 -2.71 -5.83
C GLY A 63 -10.79 -1.53 -4.91
N LYS A 64 -10.32 -1.53 -3.64
CA LYS A 64 -10.49 -0.39 -2.74
C LYS A 64 -9.54 0.75 -3.09
N GLN A 65 -10.06 1.96 -3.00
CA GLN A 65 -9.51 3.19 -3.58
C GLN A 65 -8.02 3.42 -3.25
N GLY A 66 -7.19 3.41 -4.28
CA GLY A 66 -5.72 3.48 -4.15
C GLY A 66 -4.97 2.26 -4.68
N ALA A 67 -5.46 1.68 -5.79
CA ALA A 67 -4.78 0.67 -6.63
C ALA A 67 -3.25 0.77 -6.50
N PRO A 68 -2.51 -0.35 -6.41
CA PRO A 68 -1.20 -0.45 -5.76
C PRO A 68 -0.18 0.53 -6.33
N VAL A 69 -0.25 1.78 -5.90
CA VAL A 69 0.71 2.80 -6.31
C VAL A 69 1.91 2.55 -5.41
N THR A 70 2.95 1.94 -5.99
CA THR A 70 4.27 1.92 -5.40
C THR A 70 4.76 3.36 -5.35
N VAL A 71 4.55 4.03 -4.23
CA VAL A 71 4.99 5.41 -4.01
C VAL A 71 6.09 5.42 -2.97
N LYS A 72 7.09 6.28 -3.19
CA LYS A 72 8.14 6.57 -2.21
C LYS A 72 7.75 7.68 -1.23
N LYS A 73 6.55 8.26 -1.42
CA LYS A 73 6.09 9.43 -0.68
C LYS A 73 4.95 9.05 0.25
N LEU A 74 5.11 9.38 1.52
CA LEU A 74 4.16 9.18 2.59
C LEU A 74 3.51 10.52 2.96
N PHE A 75 2.19 10.52 3.12
CA PHE A 75 1.45 11.61 3.74
C PHE A 75 1.34 11.37 5.24
N VAL A 76 1.59 12.42 6.02
CA VAL A 76 1.50 12.40 7.49
C VAL A 76 0.61 13.56 7.93
N GLY A 77 -0.62 13.26 8.35
CA GLY A 77 -1.61 14.22 8.84
C GLY A 77 -1.78 14.19 10.35
N GLY A 78 -2.41 15.21 10.92
CA GLY A 78 -2.69 15.26 12.37
C GLY A 78 -1.49 15.66 13.23
N ILE A 79 -0.40 16.13 12.60
CA ILE A 79 0.75 16.68 13.32
C ILE A 79 0.43 18.10 13.80
N ARG A 80 0.89 18.47 15.00
CA ARG A 80 0.62 19.80 15.57
C ARG A 80 1.70 20.81 15.21
N GLU A 81 1.48 22.09 15.53
CA GLU A 81 2.39 23.19 15.18
C GLU A 81 3.79 23.04 15.82
N ASP A 82 3.90 22.31 16.91
CA ASP A 82 5.15 21.95 17.61
C ASP A 82 5.93 20.83 16.90
N THR A 83 5.32 20.14 15.93
CA THR A 83 5.99 19.04 15.21
C THR A 83 6.88 19.60 14.11
N GLU A 84 8.16 19.27 14.18
CA GLU A 84 9.21 19.72 13.26
C GLU A 84 9.80 18.57 12.44
N GLU A 85 10.64 18.91 11.45
CA GLU A 85 11.28 17.93 10.58
C GLU A 85 12.02 16.83 11.36
N HIS A 86 12.77 17.19 12.40
CA HIS A 86 13.55 16.22 13.17
C HIS A 86 12.65 15.17 13.86
N HIS A 87 11.48 15.56 14.38
CA HIS A 87 10.53 14.61 14.97
C HIS A 87 10.02 13.58 13.96
N LEU A 88 9.81 14.00 12.70
CA LEU A 88 9.42 13.09 11.63
C LEU A 88 10.61 12.22 11.21
N ARG A 89 11.81 12.79 11.14
CA ARG A 89 13.03 12.06 10.79
C ARG A 89 13.34 10.97 11.81
N ASP A 90 13.43 11.32 13.08
CA ASP A 90 13.75 10.41 14.18
C ASP A 90 12.74 9.25 14.27
N TYR A 91 11.47 9.51 13.95
CA TYR A 91 10.44 8.48 13.93
C TYR A 91 10.51 7.60 12.69
N PHE A 92 10.63 8.18 11.49
CA PHE A 92 10.49 7.43 10.24
C PHE A 92 11.80 6.81 9.74
N GLU A 93 12.96 7.24 10.23
CA GLU A 93 14.25 6.70 9.79
C GLU A 93 14.45 5.23 10.17
N GLU A 94 13.70 4.72 11.16
CA GLU A 94 13.70 3.30 11.53
C GLU A 94 13.12 2.39 10.44
N TYR A 95 12.24 2.94 9.57
CA TYR A 95 11.60 2.19 8.49
C TYR A 95 12.43 2.16 7.21
N GLY A 96 13.30 3.16 7.01
CA GLY A 96 14.13 3.28 5.82
C GLY A 96 14.76 4.65 5.65
N LYS A 97 15.60 4.78 4.64
CA LYS A 97 16.33 6.03 4.39
C LYS A 97 15.40 7.10 3.82
N ILE A 98 15.36 8.24 4.51
CA ILE A 98 14.55 9.40 4.14
C ILE A 98 15.36 10.33 3.22
N ASP A 99 14.83 10.60 2.03
CA ASP A 99 15.39 11.58 1.09
C ASP A 99 14.97 13.01 1.45
N THR A 100 13.67 13.25 1.65
CA THR A 100 13.14 14.59 1.96
C THR A 100 11.97 14.57 2.94
N ILE A 101 11.84 15.64 3.72
CA ILE A 101 10.68 15.88 4.60
C ILE A 101 10.16 17.28 4.30
N GLU A 102 8.86 17.40 4.04
CA GLU A 102 8.19 18.66 3.70
C GLU A 102 7.00 18.87 4.64
N ILE A 103 7.14 19.74 5.64
CA ILE A 103 6.00 20.15 6.49
C ILE A 103 5.30 21.32 5.79
N THR A 104 4.01 21.15 5.47
CA THR A 104 3.30 22.19 4.72
C THR A 104 2.89 23.34 5.64
N THR A 105 3.32 24.54 5.30
CA THR A 105 2.90 25.79 5.95
C THR A 105 1.94 26.59 5.06
N ASP A 106 1.07 27.34 5.71
CA ASP A 106 0.25 28.34 5.04
C ASP A 106 1.13 29.51 4.59
N ARG A 107 1.03 29.87 3.30
CA ARG A 107 1.94 30.86 2.69
C ARG A 107 1.72 32.28 3.20
N GLN A 108 0.54 32.60 3.74
CA GLN A 108 0.21 33.95 4.19
C GLN A 108 0.57 34.15 5.67
N SER A 109 0.23 33.18 6.51
CA SER A 109 0.41 33.25 7.96
C SER A 109 1.71 32.60 8.46
N GLY A 110 2.36 31.77 7.64
CA GLY A 110 3.51 30.96 8.04
C GLY A 110 3.18 29.80 8.98
N LYS A 111 1.91 29.64 9.38
CA LYS A 111 1.48 28.58 10.30
C LYS A 111 1.50 27.22 9.63
N LYS A 112 1.86 26.17 10.38
CA LYS A 112 1.83 24.79 9.87
C LYS A 112 0.38 24.36 9.64
N ARG A 113 0.11 23.69 8.51
CA ARG A 113 -1.24 23.25 8.12
C ARG A 113 -1.67 21.93 8.77
N GLY A 114 -0.85 21.41 9.69
CA GLY A 114 -1.12 20.17 10.41
C GLY A 114 -0.85 18.88 9.62
N PHE A 115 -0.06 18.97 8.54
CA PHE A 115 0.38 17.81 7.78
C PHE A 115 1.75 18.02 7.13
N GLY A 116 2.42 16.92 6.82
CA GLY A 116 3.68 16.87 6.10
C GLY A 116 3.74 15.70 5.11
N LEU A 117 4.79 15.72 4.29
CA LEU A 117 5.13 14.67 3.35
C LEU A 117 6.54 14.16 3.68
N VAL A 118 6.71 12.85 3.72
CA VAL A 118 8.01 12.20 3.90
C VAL A 118 8.31 11.41 2.63
N THR A 119 9.43 11.68 1.98
CA THR A 119 9.88 10.95 0.80
C THR A 119 11.05 10.08 1.19
N PHE A 120 10.92 8.78 0.96
CA PHE A 120 11.96 7.78 1.14
C PHE A 120 12.73 7.55 -0.16
N ASP A 121 13.89 6.92 -0.05
CA ASP A 121 14.66 6.48 -1.22
C ASP A 121 14.07 5.22 -1.89
N ASP A 122 13.15 4.53 -1.20
CA ASP A 122 12.44 3.34 -1.65
C ASP A 122 10.94 3.39 -1.32
N TYR A 123 10.13 2.51 -1.93
CA TYR A 123 8.68 2.41 -1.66
C TYR A 123 8.33 1.46 -0.51
N ASP A 124 9.20 0.49 -0.21
CA ASP A 124 9.00 -0.51 0.85
C ASP A 124 8.79 0.12 2.24
N PRO A 125 9.51 1.19 2.66
CA PRO A 125 9.21 1.87 3.91
C PRO A 125 7.77 2.40 3.94
N VAL A 126 7.28 2.98 2.84
CA VAL A 126 5.91 3.49 2.76
C VAL A 126 4.90 2.36 2.89
N ASP A 127 5.09 1.27 2.14
CA ASP A 127 4.21 0.10 2.20
C ASP A 127 4.15 -0.51 3.60
N LYS A 128 5.30 -0.58 4.31
CA LYS A 128 5.37 -1.04 5.70
C LYS A 128 4.66 -0.12 6.68
N ILE A 129 4.86 1.19 6.54
CA ILE A 129 4.27 2.20 7.44
C ILE A 129 2.75 2.18 7.35
N VAL A 130 2.18 2.16 6.14
CA VAL A 130 0.73 2.28 5.95
C VAL A 130 -0.08 1.06 6.41
N LEU A 131 0.57 -0.06 6.74
CA LEU A 131 -0.08 -1.20 7.40
C LEU A 131 -0.66 -0.79 8.76
N GLN A 132 -0.04 0.20 9.43
CA GLN A 132 -0.56 0.82 10.63
C GLN A 132 -1.06 2.23 10.29
N LYS A 133 -2.38 2.45 10.35
CA LYS A 133 -2.97 3.74 9.94
C LYS A 133 -2.56 4.93 10.83
N TYR A 134 -2.30 4.69 12.12
CA TYR A 134 -2.06 5.73 13.11
C TYR A 134 -0.74 5.53 13.84
N HIS A 135 0.06 6.59 13.93
CA HIS A 135 1.39 6.59 14.55
C HIS A 135 1.49 7.70 15.61
N THR A 136 2.14 7.42 16.74
CA THR A 136 2.38 8.43 17.77
C THR A 136 3.70 9.14 17.48
N ILE A 137 3.63 10.42 17.05
CA ILE A 137 4.79 11.24 16.69
C ILE A 137 4.75 12.52 17.50
N ASN A 138 5.84 12.82 18.22
CA ASN A 138 5.91 13.97 19.12
C ASN A 138 4.74 14.03 20.13
N GLY A 139 4.27 12.87 20.60
CA GLY A 139 3.12 12.77 21.51
C GLY A 139 1.75 13.01 20.86
N HIS A 140 1.69 13.19 19.54
CA HIS A 140 0.44 13.38 18.79
C HIS A 140 0.10 12.15 17.97
N ASN A 141 -1.18 11.84 17.85
CA ASN A 141 -1.65 10.73 17.01
C ASN A 141 -1.74 11.19 15.55
N ALA A 142 -0.72 10.89 14.76
CA ALA A 142 -0.63 11.21 13.36
C ALA A 142 -1.28 10.11 12.51
N GLU A 143 -1.97 10.50 11.46
CA GLU A 143 -2.53 9.59 10.45
C GLU A 143 -1.59 9.50 9.25
N VAL A 144 -1.28 8.29 8.80
CA VAL A 144 -0.40 8.06 7.65
C VAL A 144 -1.15 7.43 6.49
N ARG A 145 -0.82 7.86 5.26
CA ARG A 145 -1.37 7.29 4.02
C ARG A 145 -0.33 7.38 2.90
N LYS A 146 -0.45 6.57 1.86
CA LYS A 146 0.31 6.76 0.62
C LYS A 146 0.02 8.15 0.05
N ALA A 147 1.05 8.93 -0.23
CA ALA A 147 0.86 10.26 -0.77
C ALA A 147 0.41 10.17 -2.23
N LEU A 148 -0.81 10.65 -2.49
CA LEU A 148 -1.37 10.75 -3.81
C LEU A 148 -1.06 12.11 -4.42
N SER A 149 -0.94 12.18 -5.75
CA SER A 149 -0.95 13.46 -6.46
C SER A 149 -2.27 14.18 -6.21
N ARG A 150 -2.30 15.50 -6.41
CA ARG A 150 -3.54 16.29 -6.26
C ARG A 150 -4.69 15.76 -7.13
N GLN A 151 -4.39 15.27 -8.33
CA GLN A 151 -5.39 14.69 -9.23
C GLN A 151 -5.92 13.36 -8.71
N GLU A 152 -5.05 12.49 -8.22
CA GLU A 152 -5.46 11.22 -7.60
C GLU A 152 -6.26 11.47 -6.32
N MET A 153 -5.88 12.45 -5.51
CA MET A 153 -6.62 12.83 -4.30
C MET A 153 -8.02 13.36 -4.62
N GLN A 154 -8.18 14.14 -5.70
CA GLN A 154 -9.50 14.57 -6.18
C GLN A 154 -10.35 13.40 -6.65
N LYS A 155 -9.76 12.44 -7.38
CA LYS A 155 -10.48 11.23 -7.80
C LYS A 155 -10.95 10.41 -6.61
N VAL A 156 -10.09 10.21 -5.61
CA VAL A 156 -10.44 9.50 -4.37
C VAL A 156 -11.56 10.22 -3.63
N GLN A 157 -11.53 11.55 -3.51
CA GLN A 157 -12.63 12.29 -2.89
C GLN A 157 -13.98 12.07 -3.59
N ILE A 158 -14.00 12.03 -4.92
CA ILE A 158 -15.22 11.77 -5.69
C ILE A 158 -15.73 10.35 -5.42
N LEU A 159 -14.84 9.34 -5.44
CA LEU A 159 -15.22 7.96 -5.18
C LEU A 159 -15.74 7.73 -3.75
N VAL A 160 -15.13 8.36 -2.74
CA VAL A 160 -15.65 8.31 -1.35
C VAL A 160 -17.04 8.93 -1.27
N MET A 161 -17.27 10.04 -1.97
CA MET A 161 -18.59 10.68 -2.00
C MET A 161 -19.65 9.78 -2.64
N GLU A 162 -19.29 9.05 -3.72
CA GLU A 162 -20.17 8.08 -4.38
C GLU A 162 -20.49 6.87 -3.46
N GLU A 163 -19.50 6.35 -2.73
CA GLU A 163 -19.72 5.27 -1.74
C GLU A 163 -20.60 5.70 -0.56
N GLU A 164 -20.43 6.93 -0.05
CA GLU A 164 -21.30 7.46 1.01
C GLU A 164 -22.75 7.67 0.52
N GLU A 165 -22.93 8.06 -0.75
CA GLU A 165 -24.25 8.15 -1.37
C GLU A 165 -24.89 6.76 -1.50
N GLU A 166 -24.12 5.74 -1.92
CA GLU A 166 -24.61 4.35 -1.99
C GLU A 166 -24.99 3.80 -0.60
N ALA A 167 -24.17 4.07 0.43
CA ALA A 167 -24.47 3.69 1.81
C ALA A 167 -25.77 4.31 2.33
N MET A 168 -26.04 5.57 1.97
CA MET A 168 -27.29 6.25 2.30
C MET A 168 -28.49 5.59 1.64
N VAL A 169 -28.36 5.17 0.37
CA VAL A 169 -29.42 4.44 -0.36
C VAL A 169 -29.70 3.08 0.29
N VAL A 170 -28.67 2.37 0.77
CA VAL A 170 -28.83 1.09 1.47
C VAL A 170 -29.57 1.27 2.80
N GLU A 171 -29.26 2.31 3.57
CA GLU A 171 -29.98 2.63 4.81
C GLU A 171 -31.45 2.99 4.55
N ASP A 172 -31.73 3.75 3.49
CA ASP A 172 -33.10 4.14 3.11
C ASP A 172 -33.92 2.90 2.68
N LEU A 173 -33.34 2.02 1.85
CA LEU A 173 -33.98 0.78 1.42
C LEU A 173 -34.22 -0.19 2.60
N ALA A 174 -33.28 -0.27 3.54
CA ALA A 174 -33.45 -1.05 4.76
C ALA A 174 -34.65 -0.54 5.61
N MET A 175 -34.85 0.78 5.65
CA MET A 175 -35.98 1.40 6.33
C MET A 175 -37.31 1.13 5.63
N GLU A 176 -37.35 1.16 4.30
CA GLU A 176 -38.56 0.86 3.51
C GLU A 176 -38.98 -0.61 3.56
N THR A 177 -38.00 -1.53 3.57
CA THR A 177 -38.25 -2.98 3.54
C THR A 177 -38.44 -3.60 4.93
N GLY A 178 -38.09 -2.87 6.01
CA GLY A 178 -38.19 -3.34 7.39
C GLY A 178 -37.17 -4.44 7.75
N VAL A 179 -36.19 -4.66 6.87
CA VAL A 179 -35.08 -5.61 7.04
C VAL A 179 -33.89 -4.83 7.62
N GLY A 180 -33.23 -5.34 8.66
CA GLY A 180 -32.10 -4.62 9.27
C GLY A 180 -30.96 -4.43 8.26
N ALA A 181 -30.28 -3.28 8.29
CA ALA A 181 -29.17 -2.97 7.37
C ALA A 181 -28.11 -4.08 7.29
N MET A 182 -27.88 -4.80 8.39
CA MET A 182 -26.96 -5.93 8.49
C MET A 182 -27.39 -7.17 7.67
N GLU A 183 -28.69 -7.37 7.44
CA GLU A 183 -29.24 -8.49 6.67
C GLU A 183 -29.31 -8.16 5.16
N VAL A 184 -29.48 -6.88 4.80
CA VAL A 184 -29.37 -6.38 3.41
C VAL A 184 -27.94 -6.58 2.88
N VAL A 185 -26.93 -6.26 3.69
CA VAL A 185 -25.51 -6.45 3.34
C VAL A 185 -25.12 -7.93 3.22
N MET A 186 -25.73 -8.83 4.00
CA MET A 186 -25.42 -10.27 3.91
C MET A 186 -25.92 -10.91 2.61
N THR A 187 -27.02 -10.44 2.02
CA THR A 187 -27.50 -10.95 0.71
C THR A 187 -26.60 -10.59 -0.47
N THR A 188 -25.67 -9.65 -0.30
CA THR A 188 -24.69 -9.25 -1.32
C THR A 188 -23.26 -9.73 -1.01
N MET A 189 -23.03 -10.42 0.12
CA MET A 189 -21.70 -10.78 0.62
C MET A 189 -21.56 -12.26 1.05
N GLU A 190 -22.05 -13.22 0.26
CA GLU A 190 -21.66 -14.63 0.43
C GLU A 190 -20.54 -15.02 -0.56
N GLU A 191 -19.30 -14.74 -0.17
CA GLU A 191 -18.11 -15.62 -0.28
C GLU A 191 -16.84 -14.80 0.04
N GLU A 192 -16.44 -14.67 1.31
CA GLU A 192 -15.01 -14.53 1.65
C GLU A 192 -14.76 -14.66 3.17
N ILE A 193 -13.98 -15.66 3.57
CA ILE A 193 -13.33 -15.75 4.88
C ILE A 193 -11.93 -16.38 4.72
N MET A 194 -10.89 -15.60 5.10
CA MET A 194 -9.50 -15.95 5.51
C MET A 194 -8.57 -16.56 4.43
N GLU A 195 -7.25 -16.29 4.36
CA GLU A 195 -6.23 -15.92 5.34
C GLU A 195 -5.25 -14.86 4.78
N VAL A 196 -4.83 -13.90 5.61
CA VAL A 196 -3.72 -12.97 5.33
C VAL A 196 -2.52 -13.42 6.13
N GLU A 197 -1.48 -13.90 5.48
CA GLU A 197 -0.09 -13.72 5.92
C GLU A 197 0.90 -14.26 4.87
N VAL A 198 1.86 -13.39 4.50
CA VAL A 198 3.13 -13.73 3.83
C VAL A 198 3.16 -14.00 2.32
N ILE A 199 2.30 -13.41 1.50
CA ILE A 199 2.43 -13.57 0.03
C ILE A 199 3.31 -12.43 -0.56
N MET A 200 4.24 -12.75 -1.46
CA MET A 200 5.04 -11.77 -2.23
C MET A 200 4.84 -11.96 -3.73
N ILE A 201 4.77 -10.90 -4.52
CA ILE A 201 4.67 -10.94 -6.00
C ILE A 201 6.02 -10.59 -6.60
N PHE A 202 6.47 -11.34 -7.61
CA PHE A 202 7.61 -10.94 -8.44
C PHE A 202 7.14 -10.55 -9.83
N GLU A 203 7.45 -9.33 -10.27
CA GLU A 203 7.32 -8.97 -11.69
C GLU A 203 8.68 -9.14 -12.38
N ILE A 204 8.67 -9.78 -13.55
CA ILE A 204 9.83 -9.76 -14.45
C ILE A 204 9.90 -8.35 -15.05
N ILE A 205 10.94 -7.60 -14.69
CA ILE A 205 11.26 -6.35 -15.37
C ILE A 205 11.72 -6.74 -16.77
N THR A 206 10.85 -6.61 -17.76
CA THR A 206 11.28 -6.65 -19.16
C THR A 206 12.17 -5.44 -19.39
N SER A 207 13.47 -5.67 -19.50
CA SER A 207 14.40 -4.67 -20.00
C SER A 207 13.97 -4.29 -21.43
N ASN A 208 13.31 -3.15 -21.58
CA ASN A 208 13.24 -2.44 -22.85
C ASN A 208 14.65 -1.87 -23.11
N LEU A 209 15.54 -2.72 -23.60
CA LEU A 209 16.86 -2.33 -24.09
C LEU A 209 16.96 -2.79 -25.55
N LEU A 210 16.66 -1.82 -26.41
CA LEU A 210 17.21 -1.56 -27.73
C LEU A 210 17.05 -2.63 -28.84
N ASN A 211 16.22 -2.25 -29.82
CA ASN A 211 16.64 -2.28 -31.22
C ASN A 211 18.05 -1.69 -31.37
N ILE A 212 18.88 -2.33 -32.22
CA ILE A 212 20.27 -2.05 -32.68
C ILE A 212 21.07 -3.35 -32.43
N VAL A 213 21.42 -4.21 -33.40
CA VAL A 213 21.71 -4.08 -34.85
C VAL A 213 21.04 -5.21 -35.62
#